data_AF-A0A559R7R5-F1
#
_entry.id   AF-A0A559R7R5-F1
#
_cell.length_a   1.000
_cell.length_b   1.000
_cell.length_c   1.000
_cell.angle_alpha   90.00
_cell.angle_beta   90.00
_cell.angle_gamma   90.00
#
_symmetry.space_group_name_H-M   'P 1'
#
loop_
_entity.id
_entity.type
_entity.pdbx_description
1 polymer ?
#
loop_
_entity_poly.entity_id
_entity_poly.type
_entity_poly.pdbx_seq_one_letter_code
_entity_poly.pdbx_strand_id
1 'polypeptide(L)'
;MSSNIRINRVCENCKTPFVAKTTVTRYCGGNCAKIAYKKRKRNTKVKKSNTETVKIKLEPLEIIQVKDYLTVKETSALLNISKRSTYRLISEGQLKASNLSERLIRVKRSEIERLLTTL
;
A
#
# COMPACT_ATOMS: atom_id res chain seq x y z
N MET A 1 19.62 -39.29 -24.70
CA MET A 1 20.16 -39.75 -23.39
C MET A 1 19.01 -39.86 -22.40
N SER A 2 18.54 -41.07 -22.14
CA SER A 2 17.44 -41.35 -21.21
C SER A 2 18.04 -41.72 -19.85
N SER A 3 18.22 -40.75 -18.97
CA SER A 3 18.51 -41.01 -17.57
C SER A 3 17.23 -41.56 -16.91
N ASN A 4 17.23 -42.85 -16.55
CA ASN A 4 16.09 -43.58 -15.98
C ASN A 4 15.90 -43.21 -14.49
N ILE A 5 15.70 -41.92 -14.23
CA ILE A 5 15.68 -41.32 -12.89
C ILE A 5 14.33 -41.60 -12.24
N ARG A 6 14.34 -42.18 -11.04
CA ARG A 6 13.16 -42.35 -10.18
C ARG A 6 13.45 -41.75 -8.82
N ILE A 7 12.75 -40.67 -8.48
CA ILE A 7 12.98 -39.93 -7.24
C ILE A 7 11.65 -39.86 -6.46
N ASN A 8 11.67 -40.17 -5.18
CA ASN A 8 10.51 -39.97 -4.32
C ASN A 8 10.40 -38.49 -3.95
N ARG A 9 9.25 -37.88 -4.24
CA ARG A 9 8.95 -36.48 -3.94
C ARG A 9 7.57 -36.32 -3.34
N VAL A 10 7.33 -35.19 -2.69
CA VAL A 10 6.02 -34.81 -2.17
C VAL A 10 5.40 -33.76 -3.09
N CYS A 11 4.13 -33.95 -3.46
CA CYS A 11 3.41 -33.01 -4.32
C CYS A 11 3.18 -31.67 -3.63
N GLU A 12 3.58 -30.57 -4.26
CA GLU A 12 3.39 -29.21 -3.70
C GLU A 12 1.91 -28.80 -3.52
N ASN A 13 0.98 -29.49 -4.19
CA ASN A 13 -0.45 -29.17 -4.13
C ASN A 13 -1.22 -30.03 -3.12
N CYS A 14 -1.15 -31.37 -3.25
CA CYS A 14 -1.91 -32.31 -2.40
C CYS A 14 -1.09 -32.93 -1.28
N LYS A 15 0.21 -32.61 -1.18
CA LYS A 15 1.13 -33.10 -0.14
C LYS A 15 1.29 -34.63 -0.07
N THR A 16 0.88 -35.36 -1.10
CA THR A 16 1.06 -36.80 -1.17
C THR A 16 2.44 -37.15 -1.77
N PRO A 17 3.11 -38.21 -1.28
CA PRO A 17 4.33 -38.71 -1.89
C PRO A 17 4.04 -39.31 -3.28
N PHE A 18 4.97 -39.17 -4.23
CA PHE A 18 4.90 -39.74 -5.57
C PHE A 18 6.29 -39.98 -6.15
N VAL A 19 6.38 -40.87 -7.13
CA VAL A 19 7.63 -41.17 -7.84
C VAL A 19 7.78 -40.26 -9.06
N ALA A 20 8.69 -39.30 -8.97
CA ALA A 20 9.10 -38.40 -10.04
C ALA A 20 10.02 -39.12 -11.04
N LYS A 21 9.80 -38.88 -12.34
CA LYS A 21 10.65 -39.37 -13.44
C LYS A 21 11.76 -38.38 -13.84
N THR A 22 11.71 -37.15 -13.33
CA THR A 22 12.64 -36.07 -13.67
C THR A 22 12.95 -35.22 -12.44
N THR A 23 14.11 -34.58 -12.42
CA THR A 23 14.56 -33.71 -11.33
C THR A 23 13.76 -32.41 -11.20
N VAL A 24 12.90 -32.05 -12.16
CA VAL A 24 12.11 -30.80 -12.14
C VAL A 24 10.62 -30.99 -11.84
N THR A 25 10.14 -32.23 -11.71
CA THR A 25 8.70 -32.48 -11.44
C THR A 25 8.32 -32.11 -10.01
N ARG A 26 7.28 -31.26 -9.89
CA ARG A 26 6.81 -30.65 -8.62
C ARG A 26 5.46 -31.18 -8.13
N TYR A 27 4.73 -31.89 -8.99
CA TYR A 27 3.37 -32.35 -8.73
C TYR A 27 3.21 -33.82 -9.10
N CYS A 28 2.33 -34.52 -8.38
CA CYS A 28 2.04 -35.93 -8.63
C CYS A 28 1.34 -36.21 -9.98
N GLY A 29 0.75 -35.19 -10.62
CA GLY A 29 0.09 -35.33 -11.91
C GLY A 29 -0.47 -34.02 -12.46
N GLY A 30 -1.07 -34.09 -13.65
CA GLY A 30 -1.58 -32.94 -14.40
C GLY A 30 -2.70 -32.17 -13.67
N ASN A 31 -3.56 -32.86 -12.92
CA ASN A 31 -4.64 -32.21 -12.16
C ASN A 31 -4.08 -31.29 -11.08
N CYS A 32 -3.13 -31.78 -10.28
CA CYS A 32 -2.46 -30.99 -9.25
C CYS A 32 -1.71 -29.80 -9.85
N ALA A 33 -1.05 -29.98 -10.99
CA ALA A 33 -0.38 -28.89 -11.69
C ALA A 33 -1.36 -27.80 -12.16
N LYS A 34 -2.51 -28.19 -12.76
CA LYS A 34 -3.55 -27.25 -13.21
C LYS A 34 -4.17 -26.46 -12.04
N ILE A 35 -4.45 -27.13 -10.92
CA ILE A 35 -5.00 -26.49 -9.71
C ILE A 35 -3.99 -25.48 -9.15
N ALA A 36 -2.73 -25.89 -9.00
CA ALA A 36 -1.67 -25.01 -8.50
C ALA A 36 -1.45 -23.80 -9.43
N TYR A 37 -1.49 -23.98 -10.75
CA TYR A 37 -1.42 -22.89 -11.72
C TYR A 37 -2.57 -21.88 -11.54
N LYS A 38 -3.82 -22.36 -11.45
CA LYS A 38 -5.00 -21.51 -11.22
C LYS A 38 -4.89 -20.76 -9.88
N LYS A 39 -4.41 -21.42 -8.82
CA LYS A 39 -4.18 -20.80 -7.50
C LYS A 39 -3.13 -19.70 -7.58
N ARG A 40 -2.00 -19.94 -8.25
CA ARG A 40 -0.96 -18.91 -8.48
C ARG A 40 -1.53 -17.71 -9.22
N LYS A 41 -2.27 -17.92 -10.31
CA LYS A 41 -2.89 -16.84 -11.10
C LYS A 41 -3.94 -16.04 -10.33
N ARG A 42 -4.69 -16.69 -9.44
CA ARG A 42 -5.61 -16.00 -8.52
C ARG A 42 -4.84 -15.13 -7.53
N ASN A 43 -3.82 -15.70 -6.89
CA ASN A 43 -3.00 -14.99 -5.90
C ASN A 43 -2.27 -13.79 -6.50
N THR A 44 -1.78 -13.88 -7.74
CA THR A 44 -1.14 -12.73 -8.41
C THR A 44 -2.14 -11.59 -8.66
N LYS A 45 -3.37 -11.91 -9.09
CA LYS A 45 -4.43 -10.90 -9.27
C LYS A 45 -4.78 -10.20 -7.95
N VAL A 46 -4.98 -10.97 -6.88
CA VAL A 46 -5.29 -10.42 -5.55
C VAL A 46 -4.14 -9.55 -5.04
N LYS A 47 -2.90 -10.02 -5.17
CA LYS A 47 -1.72 -9.22 -4.78
C LYS A 47 -1.65 -7.91 -5.57
N LYS A 48 -1.85 -7.95 -6.88
CA LYS A 48 -1.85 -6.75 -7.74
C LYS A 48 -2.90 -5.73 -7.29
N SER A 49 -4.15 -6.16 -7.08
CA SER A 49 -5.23 -5.29 -6.60
C SER A 49 -4.93 -4.69 -5.22
N ASN A 50 -4.40 -5.49 -4.29
CA ASN A 50 -4.02 -4.99 -2.97
C ASN A 50 -2.87 -3.96 -3.07
N THR A 51 -1.87 -4.20 -3.91
CA THR A 51 -0.76 -3.25 -4.11
C THR A 51 -1.23 -1.94 -4.75
N GLU A 52 -2.15 -1.99 -5.73
CA GLU A 52 -2.75 -0.80 -6.33
C GLU A 52 -3.53 0.01 -5.28
N THR A 53 -4.32 -0.67 -4.44
CA THR A 53 -5.08 -0.02 -3.37
C THR A 53 -4.16 0.67 -2.35
N VAL A 54 -3.03 0.05 -2.01
CA VAL A 54 -2.04 0.65 -1.10
C VAL A 54 -1.38 1.86 -1.75
N LYS A 55 -0.99 1.79 -3.03
CA LYS A 55 -0.42 2.93 -3.76
C LYS A 55 -1.35 4.14 -3.78
N ILE A 56 -2.63 3.93 -4.12
CA ILE A 56 -3.64 5.00 -4.14
C ILE A 56 -3.80 5.66 -2.76
N LYS A 57 -3.62 4.91 -1.68
CA LYS A 57 -3.66 5.44 -0.30
C LYS A 57 -2.40 6.22 0.09
N LEU A 58 -1.23 5.86 -0.45
CA LEU A 58 0.06 6.44 -0.08
C LEU A 58 0.45 7.65 -0.94
N GLU A 59 0.11 7.64 -2.24
CA GLU A 59 0.31 8.76 -3.17
C GLU A 59 -0.11 10.14 -2.60
N PRO A 60 -1.29 10.30 -1.94
CA PRO A 60 -1.65 11.60 -1.38
C PRO A 60 -0.73 12.07 -0.25
N LEU A 61 -0.04 11.18 0.47
CA LEU A 61 0.86 11.56 1.57
C LEU A 61 2.20 12.10 1.06
N GLU A 62 2.75 11.50 0.01
CA GLU A 62 4.00 11.96 -0.62
C GLU A 62 3.80 13.34 -1.26
N ILE A 63 2.65 13.54 -1.91
CA ILE A 63 2.30 14.83 -2.52
C ILE A 63 2.13 15.93 -1.45
N ILE A 64 1.62 15.59 -0.27
CA ILE A 64 1.51 16.53 0.86
C ILE A 64 2.89 17.00 1.34
N GLN A 65 3.90 16.14 1.28
CA GLN A 65 5.24 16.51 1.75
C GLN A 65 5.92 17.56 0.86
N VAL A 66 5.64 17.55 -0.44
CA VAL A 66 6.29 18.45 -1.42
C VAL A 66 5.59 19.81 -1.51
N LYS A 67 4.33 19.93 -1.13
CA LYS A 67 3.57 21.19 -1.26
C LYS A 67 3.97 22.21 -0.18
N ASP A 68 4.26 23.43 -0.64
CA ASP A 68 4.47 24.59 0.24
C ASP A 68 3.19 25.12 0.88
N TYR A 69 2.07 24.99 0.15
CA TYR A 69 0.75 25.44 0.57
C TYR A 69 -0.19 24.25 0.71
N LEU A 70 -0.74 24.10 1.91
CA LEU A 70 -1.55 22.97 2.31
C LEU A 70 -3.01 23.42 2.46
N THR A 71 -3.94 22.56 2.05
CA THR A 71 -5.35 22.70 2.37
C THR A 71 -5.62 22.34 3.83
N VAL A 72 -6.74 22.80 4.40
CA VAL A 72 -7.14 22.45 5.78
C VAL A 72 -7.24 20.94 6.02
N LYS A 73 -7.58 20.17 4.99
CA LYS A 73 -7.59 18.70 5.05
C LYS A 73 -6.16 18.15 5.17
N GLU A 74 -5.25 18.63 4.33
CA GLU A 74 -3.85 18.17 4.32
C GLU A 74 -3.14 18.58 5.61
N THR A 75 -3.38 19.80 6.12
CA THR A 75 -2.84 20.22 7.43
C THR A 75 -3.35 19.37 8.58
N SER A 76 -4.64 19.03 8.58
CA SER A 76 -5.22 18.15 9.60
C SER A 76 -4.60 16.75 9.59
N ALA A 77 -4.30 16.23 8.39
CA ALA A 77 -3.62 14.95 8.23
C ALA A 77 -2.15 15.03 8.70
N LEU A 78 -1.45 16.12 8.39
CA LEU A 78 -0.04 16.32 8.77
C LEU A 78 0.11 16.42 10.30
N LEU A 79 -0.78 17.17 10.95
CA LEU A 79 -0.80 17.36 12.41
C LEU A 79 -1.50 16.21 13.16
N ASN A 80 -2.04 15.20 12.46
CA ASN A 80 -2.84 14.11 13.05
C ASN A 80 -4.00 14.60 13.96
N ILE A 81 -4.71 15.66 13.55
CA ILE A 81 -5.86 16.22 14.27
C ILE A 81 -7.10 16.27 13.39
N SER A 82 -8.26 16.49 14.01
CA SER A 82 -9.51 16.64 13.25
C SER A 82 -9.53 17.94 12.43
N LYS A 83 -10.24 17.93 11.29
CA LYS A 83 -10.49 19.15 10.49
C LYS A 83 -11.15 20.26 11.32
N ARG A 84 -11.98 19.88 12.30
CA ARG A 84 -12.64 20.83 13.19
C ARG A 84 -11.62 21.55 14.07
N SER A 85 -10.65 20.81 14.59
CA SER A 85 -9.56 21.35 15.39
C SER A 85 -8.68 22.28 14.56
N THR A 86 -8.37 21.93 13.30
CA THR A 86 -7.61 22.85 12.43
C THR A 86 -8.36 24.14 12.14
N TYR A 87 -9.67 24.08 11.83
CA TYR A 87 -10.47 25.30 11.68
C TYR A 87 -10.50 26.14 12.95
N ARG A 88 -10.59 25.49 14.13
CA ARG A 88 -10.55 26.19 15.41
C ARG A 88 -9.23 26.93 15.62
N LEU A 89 -8.09 26.27 15.38
CA LEU A 89 -6.76 26.90 15.48
C LEU A 89 -6.60 28.10 14.54
N ILE A 90 -7.21 28.03 13.35
CA ILE A 90 -7.22 29.14 12.39
C ILE A 90 -8.10 30.28 12.90
N SER A 91 -9.30 29.99 13.42
CA SER A 91 -10.20 31.02 13.95
C SER A 91 -9.67 31.68 15.22
N GLU A 92 -8.95 30.94 16.06
CA GLU A 92 -8.30 31.45 17.27
C GLU A 92 -7.01 32.23 16.96
N GLY A 93 -6.56 32.24 15.69
CA GLY A 93 -5.35 32.94 15.26
C GLY A 93 -4.04 32.25 15.64
N GLN A 94 -4.09 31.06 16.25
CA GLN A 94 -2.89 30.27 16.55
C GLN A 94 -2.22 29.77 15.28
N LEU A 95 -2.99 29.44 14.25
CA LEU A 95 -2.48 28.96 12.96
C LEU A 95 -2.79 29.98 11.86
N LYS A 96 -1.78 30.68 11.35
CA LYS A 96 -1.98 31.66 10.27
C LYS A 96 -2.29 30.93 8.96
N ALA A 97 -3.39 31.33 8.34
CA ALA A 97 -3.86 30.82 7.05
C ALA A 97 -4.30 31.97 6.14
N SER A 98 -4.11 31.82 4.84
CA SER A 98 -4.62 32.73 3.82
C SER A 98 -5.95 32.22 3.28
N ASN A 99 -6.97 33.07 3.23
CA ASN A 99 -8.24 32.76 2.60
C ASN A 99 -8.28 33.39 1.20
N LEU A 100 -8.32 32.57 0.16
CA LEU A 100 -8.27 33.03 -1.23
C LEU A 100 -9.68 33.24 -1.82
N SER A 101 -10.70 32.54 -1.32
CA SER A 101 -12.10 32.62 -1.77
C SER A 101 -13.00 31.80 -0.83
N GLU A 102 -14.31 31.72 -1.08
CA GLU A 102 -15.23 30.92 -0.29
C GLU A 102 -14.77 29.46 -0.19
N ARG A 103 -14.42 29.03 1.03
CA ARG A 103 -13.89 27.68 1.36
C ARG A 103 -12.50 27.37 0.77
N LEU A 104 -11.76 28.38 0.32
CA LEU A 104 -10.40 28.24 -0.23
C LEU A 104 -9.33 28.75 0.74
N ILE A 105 -9.25 28.08 1.89
CA ILE A 105 -8.23 28.34 2.91
C ILE A 105 -6.95 27.56 2.58
N ARG A 106 -5.80 28.24 2.65
CA ARG A 106 -4.46 27.70 2.45
C ARG A 106 -3.57 28.04 3.64
N VAL A 107 -2.77 27.07 4.04
CA VAL A 107 -1.81 27.20 5.15
C VAL A 107 -0.42 27.02 4.59
N LYS A 108 0.49 27.94 4.90
CA LYS A 108 1.90 27.80 4.52
C LYS A 108 2.57 26.80 5.47
N ARG A 109 3.33 25.85 4.92
CA ARG A 109 4.00 24.80 5.69
C ARG A 109 4.90 25.35 6.80
N SER A 110 5.63 26.43 6.53
CA SER A 110 6.50 27.09 7.51
C SER A 110 5.77 27.52 8.78
N GLU A 111 4.46 27.82 8.69
CA GLU A 111 3.68 28.20 9.87
C GLU A 111 3.35 26.99 10.76
N ILE A 112 3.17 25.82 10.14
CA ILE A 112 2.96 24.57 10.87
C ILE A 112 4.24 24.17 11.60
N GLU A 113 5.40 24.34 10.94
CA GLU A 113 6.70 24.08 11.55
C GLU A 113 6.96 25.02 12.73
N ARG A 114 6.63 26.32 12.59
CA ARG A 114 6.71 27.29 13.70
C ARG A 114 5.88 26.85 14.90
N LEU A 115 4.64 26.42 14.67
CA LEU A 115 3.74 25.94 15.73
C LEU A 115 4.31 24.75 16.51
N LEU A 116 5.06 23.86 15.86
CA LEU A 116 5.65 22.67 16.49
C LEU A 116 7.02 22.95 17.13
N THR A 117 7.70 24.02 16.71
CA THR A 117 9.06 24.36 17.18
C THR A 117 9.05 25.26 18.42
N THR A 118 7.94 25.93 18.73
CA THR A 118 7.80 26.81 19.91
C THR A 118 7.66 26.06 21.24
N LEU A 119 8.51 25.06 21.49
CA LEU A 119 8.75 24.44 22.80
C LEU A 119 10.17 24.76 23.25
#